data_AF-A0A4P9J6U8-F1
#
_entry.id   AF-A0A4P9J6U8-F1
#
_cell.length_a   1.000
_cell.length_b   1.000
_cell.length_c   1.000
_cell.angle_alpha   90.00
_cell.angle_beta   90.00
_cell.angle_gamma   90.00
#
_symmetry.space_group_name_H-M   'P 1'
#
loop_
_entity.id
_entity.type
_entity.pdbx_description
1 polymer ?
#
loop_
_entity_poly.entity_id
_entity_poly.type
_entity_poly.pdbx_seq_one_letter_code
_entity_poly.pdbx_strand_id
1 'polypeptide(L)'
;MHPHIKALYNSALKPSRLIIGLMSGTSLDGLDVALCKVTGAGLNTHIEVLNFTTVDYNDDYKTKIKQVFAKRECDLELVTLLHPWVGKLHGNMVNQCLAKWNINPASIDVIASHGQTIYHCPQSQHNHKSFTNGTLQIGDSDQIAVTTGITTIGDFRQKHIAAGGEGAPLAVYGDYLYFSSAAESRILLNMGGIANLTFLPKNGDANGVFSSDIGPGNTIMDAYVQQHFKDMHYDDGAKIAKAGKVNTPLLNALCSNAFFKLPMPKTTGPEVFNLAYLNAAQQLTNTQHLSHEDVMATLNTFTATAIANALNECAEREQNCVVYASGGGIHNPLLMAQLTALCPRIKAFKNTDDLGINPDAKEAVLFAILANECLAGEQQHLSNTAQGIAGVTMGKVSFAD
;
A
#
# COMPACT_ATOMS: atom_id res chain seq x y z
N MET A 1 -24.62 17.05 26.84
CA MET A 1 -23.60 16.55 25.90
C MET A 1 -24.11 16.83 24.49
N HIS A 2 -23.32 17.45 23.63
CA HIS A 2 -23.70 17.73 22.23
C HIS A 2 -24.16 16.44 21.53
N PRO A 3 -25.22 16.45 20.69
CA PRO A 3 -25.73 15.22 20.07
C PRO A 3 -24.67 14.44 19.30
N HIS A 4 -23.85 15.13 18.49
CA HIS A 4 -22.78 14.48 17.72
C HIS A 4 -21.66 13.93 18.61
N ILE A 5 -21.30 14.63 19.70
CA ILE A 5 -20.32 14.10 20.68
C ILE A 5 -20.88 12.84 21.36
N LYS A 6 -22.17 12.84 21.71
CA LYS A 6 -22.82 11.67 22.30
C LYS A 6 -22.88 10.49 21.33
N ALA A 7 -23.16 10.74 20.05
CA ALA A 7 -23.14 9.72 19.01
C ALA A 7 -21.74 9.11 18.84
N LEU A 8 -20.70 9.95 18.72
CA LEU A 8 -19.31 9.52 18.62
C LEU A 8 -18.89 8.66 19.83
N TYR A 9 -19.23 9.12 21.05
CA TYR A 9 -18.97 8.38 22.29
C TYR A 9 -19.65 7.01 22.29
N ASN A 10 -20.92 6.95 21.87
CA ASN A 10 -21.65 5.69 21.80
C ASN A 10 -21.06 4.74 20.75
N SER A 11 -20.64 5.25 19.58
CA SER A 11 -19.97 4.47 18.54
C SER A 11 -18.64 3.91 19.01
N ALA A 12 -17.84 4.68 19.75
CA ALA A 12 -16.56 4.22 20.32
C ALA A 12 -16.75 3.03 21.28
N LEU A 13 -17.83 3.02 22.06
CA LEU A 13 -18.15 1.95 23.02
C LEU A 13 -18.72 0.68 22.39
N LYS A 14 -19.13 0.70 21.11
CA LYS A 14 -19.68 -0.49 20.47
C LYS A 14 -18.62 -1.59 20.38
N PRO A 15 -18.98 -2.87 20.60
CA PRO A 15 -18.08 -4.00 20.34
C PRO A 15 -17.79 -4.20 18.85
N SER A 16 -18.68 -3.69 17.99
CA SER A 16 -18.55 -3.71 16.53
C SER A 16 -19.07 -2.41 15.93
N ARG A 17 -18.37 -1.88 14.94
CA ARG A 17 -18.65 -0.60 14.28
C ARG A 17 -18.79 -0.82 12.77
N LEU A 18 -19.74 -0.12 12.15
CA LEU A 18 -19.86 -0.07 10.68
C LEU A 18 -19.16 1.19 10.18
N ILE A 19 -18.06 1.00 9.44
CA ILE A 19 -17.20 2.08 8.98
C ILE A 19 -17.11 2.00 7.46
N ILE A 20 -17.35 3.13 6.78
CA ILE A 20 -17.10 3.24 5.35
C ILE A 20 -15.69 3.79 5.15
N GLY A 21 -14.81 3.04 4.51
CA GLY A 21 -13.50 3.53 4.07
C GLY A 21 -13.57 4.08 2.65
N LEU A 22 -12.97 5.25 2.43
CA LEU A 22 -12.83 5.89 1.12
C LEU A 22 -11.36 6.10 0.78
N MET A 23 -10.96 5.63 -0.41
CA MET A 23 -9.66 5.90 -0.99
C MET A 23 -9.80 6.41 -2.42
N SER A 24 -9.16 7.54 -2.71
CA SER A 24 -8.91 7.99 -4.08
C SER A 24 -7.41 7.98 -4.33
N GLY A 25 -6.99 7.06 -5.21
CA GLY A 25 -5.62 6.92 -5.64
C GLY A 25 -5.11 8.10 -6.46
N THR A 26 -3.80 8.11 -6.69
CA THR A 26 -3.15 9.09 -7.57
C THR A 26 -3.38 8.81 -9.05
N SER A 27 -3.89 7.63 -9.41
CA SER A 27 -4.25 7.28 -10.79
C SER A 27 -5.50 8.01 -11.29
N LEU A 28 -6.32 8.55 -10.38
CA LEU A 28 -7.58 9.25 -10.68
C LEU A 28 -8.59 8.37 -11.42
N ASP A 29 -8.55 7.05 -11.24
CA ASP A 29 -9.44 6.12 -11.95
C ASP A 29 -10.84 6.09 -11.35
N GLY A 30 -10.94 6.07 -10.03
CA GLY A 30 -12.21 6.07 -9.30
C GLY A 30 -12.04 6.26 -7.80
N LEU A 31 -13.17 6.33 -7.11
CA LEU A 31 -13.27 6.32 -5.66
C LEU A 31 -13.56 4.90 -5.18
N ASP A 32 -12.61 4.32 -4.44
CA ASP A 32 -12.82 3.05 -3.76
C ASP A 32 -13.67 3.27 -2.50
N VAL A 33 -14.78 2.55 -2.40
CA VAL A 33 -15.72 2.62 -1.29
C VAL A 33 -15.86 1.22 -0.68
N ALA A 34 -15.40 1.05 0.56
CA ALA A 34 -15.50 -0.20 1.31
C ALA A 34 -16.37 -0.01 2.54
N LEU A 35 -17.46 -0.77 2.67
CA LEU A 35 -18.22 -0.88 3.91
C LEU A 35 -17.64 -2.02 4.74
N CYS A 36 -17.06 -1.67 5.88
CA CYS A 36 -16.39 -2.58 6.78
C CYS A 36 -17.15 -2.71 8.09
N LYS A 37 -17.28 -3.95 8.59
CA LYS A 37 -17.62 -4.22 9.98
C LYS A 37 -16.32 -4.45 10.73
N VAL A 38 -16.03 -3.57 11.69
CA VAL A 38 -14.79 -3.61 12.47
C VAL A 38 -15.12 -3.99 13.92
N THR A 39 -14.38 -4.93 14.49
CA THR A 39 -14.46 -5.30 15.92
C THR A 39 -13.11 -5.11 16.59
N GLY A 40 -13.12 -4.82 17.89
CA GLY A 40 -11.90 -4.49 18.63
C GLY A 40 -11.25 -3.17 18.19
N ALA A 41 -10.01 -2.98 18.58
CA ALA A 41 -9.12 -1.87 18.22
C ALA A 41 -7.66 -2.29 18.50
N GLY A 42 -6.69 -1.52 18.04
CA GLY A 42 -5.27 -1.84 18.16
C GLY A 42 -4.94 -3.17 17.49
N LEU A 43 -4.09 -3.98 18.14
CA LEU A 43 -3.72 -5.33 17.67
C LEU A 43 -4.86 -6.37 17.76
N ASN A 44 -5.99 -6.02 18.38
CA ASN A 44 -7.19 -6.85 18.43
C ASN A 44 -8.20 -6.48 17.34
N THR A 45 -7.81 -5.65 16.37
CA THR A 45 -8.68 -5.23 15.28
C THR A 45 -8.98 -6.41 14.36
N HIS A 46 -10.27 -6.69 14.17
CA HIS A 46 -10.75 -7.62 13.15
C HIS A 46 -11.71 -6.89 12.21
N ILE A 47 -11.69 -7.29 10.94
CA ILE A 47 -12.42 -6.62 9.87
C ILE A 47 -13.10 -7.67 9.00
N GLU A 48 -14.36 -7.40 8.71
CA GLU A 48 -15.14 -8.06 7.68
C GLU A 48 -15.55 -7.01 6.64
N VAL A 49 -15.14 -7.20 5.38
CA VAL A 49 -15.58 -6.33 4.28
C VAL A 49 -16.97 -6.78 3.83
N LEU A 50 -18.00 -6.00 4.15
CA LEU A 50 -19.39 -6.32 3.84
C LEU A 50 -19.74 -6.00 2.39
N ASN A 51 -19.27 -4.86 1.89
CA ASN A 51 -19.43 -4.44 0.51
C ASN A 51 -18.20 -3.65 0.06
N PHE A 52 -17.90 -3.74 -1.24
CA PHE A 52 -16.85 -2.96 -1.89
C PHE A 52 -17.28 -2.59 -3.31
N THR A 53 -16.95 -1.37 -3.73
CA THR A 53 -17.07 -0.95 -5.13
C THR A 53 -16.07 0.16 -5.40
N THR A 54 -15.51 0.18 -6.61
CA THR A 54 -14.86 1.36 -7.17
C THR A 54 -15.90 2.13 -7.98
N VAL A 55 -16.03 3.43 -7.72
CA VAL A 55 -16.90 4.33 -8.49
C VAL A 55 -16.04 5.15 -9.42
N ASP A 56 -16.17 4.92 -10.73
CA ASP A 56 -15.34 5.59 -11.73
C ASP A 56 -15.48 7.12 -11.69
N TYR A 57 -14.36 7.81 -11.81
CA TYR A 57 -14.36 9.24 -12.06
C TYR A 57 -14.62 9.50 -13.54
N ASN A 58 -15.49 10.48 -13.82
CA ASN A 58 -15.71 10.96 -15.18
C ASN A 58 -14.55 11.87 -15.65
N ASP A 59 -14.52 12.16 -16.95
CA ASP A 59 -13.48 12.99 -17.55
C ASP A 59 -13.47 14.42 -17.01
N ASP A 60 -14.63 14.94 -16.57
CA ASP A 60 -14.73 16.26 -15.97
C ASP A 60 -13.93 16.36 -14.65
N TYR A 61 -14.08 15.36 -13.77
CA TYR A 61 -13.29 15.23 -12.56
C TYR A 61 -11.80 15.14 -12.88
N LYS A 62 -11.41 14.20 -13.76
CA LYS A 62 -10.01 13.99 -14.14
C LYS A 62 -9.39 15.28 -14.69
N THR A 63 -10.11 16.00 -15.55
CA THR A 63 -9.66 17.26 -16.15
C THR A 63 -9.47 18.37 -15.12
N LYS A 64 -10.39 18.48 -14.15
CA LYS A 64 -10.29 19.45 -13.05
C LYS A 64 -9.12 19.15 -12.12
N ILE A 65 -8.99 17.90 -11.66
CA ILE A 65 -7.93 17.52 -10.70
C ILE A 65 -6.54 17.63 -11.33
N LYS A 66 -6.36 17.24 -12.60
CA LYS A 66 -5.08 17.37 -13.33
C LYS A 66 -4.57 18.83 -13.42
N GLN A 67 -5.42 19.83 -13.20
CA GLN A 67 -4.98 21.22 -13.18
C GLN A 67 -4.14 21.55 -11.94
N VAL A 68 -4.36 20.85 -10.81
CA VAL A 68 -3.70 21.11 -9.51
C VAL A 68 -2.83 19.94 -9.03
N PHE A 69 -3.05 18.73 -9.55
CA PHE A 69 -2.36 17.52 -9.11
C PHE A 69 -0.85 17.54 -9.37
N ALA A 70 -0.07 17.33 -8.30
CA ALA A 70 1.39 17.23 -8.31
C ALA A 70 2.11 18.44 -8.93
N LYS A 71 1.51 19.64 -8.87
CA LYS A 71 2.11 20.88 -9.37
C LYS A 71 2.57 21.79 -8.23
N ARG A 72 3.76 22.36 -8.39
CA ARG A 72 4.30 23.40 -7.48
C ARG A 72 3.52 24.70 -7.58
N GLU A 73 3.12 25.06 -8.79
CA GLU A 73 2.35 26.26 -9.09
C GLU A 73 0.98 25.83 -9.64
N CYS A 74 -0.08 26.31 -8.99
CA CYS A 74 -1.44 26.13 -9.43
C CYS A 74 -2.28 27.34 -9.01
N ASP A 75 -3.45 27.48 -9.63
CA ASP A 75 -4.41 28.50 -9.25
C ASP A 75 -4.98 28.18 -7.86
N LEU A 76 -4.68 29.04 -6.89
CA LEU A 76 -5.13 28.89 -5.52
C LEU A 76 -6.66 28.98 -5.41
N GLU A 77 -7.30 29.84 -6.21
CA GLU A 77 -8.77 29.93 -6.27
C GLU A 77 -9.35 28.58 -6.71
N LEU A 78 -8.76 27.98 -7.75
CA LEU A 78 -9.19 26.65 -8.20
C LEU A 78 -9.00 25.58 -7.12
N VAL A 79 -7.88 25.55 -6.40
CA VAL A 79 -7.67 24.60 -5.28
C VAL A 79 -8.74 24.80 -4.20
N THR A 80 -9.02 26.05 -3.83
CA THR A 80 -10.05 26.41 -2.84
C THR A 80 -11.44 25.95 -3.28
N LEU A 81 -11.78 26.06 -4.57
CA LEU A 81 -13.07 25.62 -5.11
C LEU A 81 -13.16 24.10 -5.27
N LEU A 82 -12.06 23.44 -5.64
CA LEU A 82 -12.01 21.98 -5.79
C LEU A 82 -12.16 21.26 -4.45
N HIS A 83 -11.64 21.83 -3.35
CA HIS A 83 -11.71 21.19 -2.03
C HIS A 83 -13.13 20.78 -1.59
N PRO A 84 -14.11 21.70 -1.52
CA PRO A 84 -15.48 21.34 -1.19
C PRO A 84 -16.20 20.61 -2.33
N TRP A 85 -15.85 20.89 -3.60
CA TRP A 85 -16.46 20.22 -4.75
C TRP A 85 -16.18 18.71 -4.76
N VAL A 86 -14.92 18.31 -4.51
CA VAL A 86 -14.52 16.90 -4.36
C VAL A 86 -15.24 16.27 -3.18
N GLY A 87 -15.31 16.95 -2.03
CA GLY A 87 -15.97 16.43 -0.83
C GLY A 87 -17.45 16.13 -1.07
N LYS A 88 -18.17 17.07 -1.70
CA LYS A 88 -19.58 16.88 -2.07
C LYS A 88 -19.76 15.75 -3.09
N LEU A 89 -18.87 15.65 -4.08
CA LEU A 89 -18.91 14.55 -5.05
C LEU A 89 -18.74 13.19 -4.36
N HIS A 90 -17.73 13.05 -3.49
CA HIS A 90 -17.50 11.81 -2.74
C HIS A 90 -18.68 11.48 -1.82
N GLY A 91 -19.27 12.45 -1.13
CA GLY A 91 -20.48 12.25 -0.33
C GLY A 91 -21.65 11.73 -1.17
N ASN A 92 -21.85 12.26 -2.38
CA ASN A 92 -22.87 11.74 -3.31
C ASN A 92 -22.57 10.31 -3.76
N MET A 93 -21.31 9.98 -4.06
CA MET A 93 -20.89 8.63 -4.42
C MET A 93 -21.13 7.64 -3.28
N VAL A 94 -20.88 8.03 -2.03
CA VAL A 94 -21.20 7.22 -0.84
C VAL A 94 -22.71 6.96 -0.75
N ASN A 95 -23.54 7.99 -0.89
CA ASN A 95 -25.01 7.83 -0.86
C ASN A 95 -25.51 6.89 -1.98
N GLN A 96 -24.92 6.97 -3.17
CA GLN A 96 -25.23 6.06 -4.28
C GLN A 96 -24.86 4.61 -3.94
N CYS A 97 -23.68 4.40 -3.33
CA CYS A 97 -23.25 3.08 -2.89
C CYS A 97 -24.18 2.51 -1.81
N LEU A 98 -24.52 3.31 -0.79
CA LEU A 98 -25.44 2.91 0.28
C LEU A 98 -26.83 2.54 -0.26
N ALA A 99 -27.36 3.31 -1.21
CA ALA A 99 -28.62 3.00 -1.87
C ALA A 99 -28.53 1.69 -2.67
N LYS A 100 -27.45 1.49 -3.45
CA LYS A 100 -27.21 0.25 -4.21
C LYS A 100 -27.07 -0.97 -3.31
N TRP A 101 -26.44 -0.83 -2.16
CA TRP A 101 -26.27 -1.90 -1.16
C TRP A 101 -27.48 -2.06 -0.22
N ASN A 102 -28.50 -1.21 -0.37
CA ASN A 102 -29.68 -1.18 0.49
C ASN A 102 -29.34 -1.05 1.98
N ILE A 103 -28.36 -0.20 2.30
CA ILE A 103 -27.90 0.07 3.67
C ILE A 103 -28.46 1.41 4.14
N ASN A 104 -29.00 1.45 5.35
CA ASN A 104 -29.47 2.68 5.98
C ASN A 104 -28.28 3.54 6.44
N PRO A 105 -28.11 4.78 5.95
CA PRO A 105 -27.05 5.69 6.40
C PRO A 105 -26.95 5.83 7.93
N ALA A 106 -28.09 5.83 8.64
CA ALA A 106 -28.13 5.97 10.10
C ALA A 106 -27.52 4.76 10.87
N SER A 107 -27.25 3.65 10.18
CA SER A 107 -26.57 2.48 10.77
C SER A 107 -25.05 2.58 10.72
N ILE A 108 -24.51 3.50 9.90
CA ILE A 108 -23.08 3.73 9.74
C ILE A 108 -22.58 4.58 10.91
N ASP A 109 -21.49 4.14 11.54
CA ASP A 109 -20.89 4.85 12.66
C ASP A 109 -20.10 6.07 12.17
N VAL A 110 -19.21 5.86 11.20
CA VAL A 110 -18.40 6.92 10.58
C VAL A 110 -18.02 6.59 9.14
N ILE A 111 -17.71 7.63 8.37
CA ILE A 111 -16.97 7.54 7.11
C ILE A 111 -15.50 7.88 7.40
N ALA A 112 -14.57 7.17 6.78
CA ALA A 112 -13.14 7.45 6.79
C ALA A 112 -12.74 7.93 5.39
N SER A 113 -12.40 9.21 5.24
CA SER A 113 -12.03 9.79 3.95
C SER A 113 -10.54 10.14 3.88
N HIS A 114 -9.80 9.45 3.02
CA HIS A 114 -8.46 9.92 2.65
C HIS A 114 -8.50 11.28 1.92
N GLY A 115 -9.53 11.49 1.10
CA GLY A 115 -9.58 12.54 0.09
C GLY A 115 -8.74 12.23 -1.15
N GLN A 116 -8.42 13.26 -1.91
CA GLN A 116 -7.58 13.24 -3.09
C GLN A 116 -6.26 13.96 -2.78
N THR A 117 -5.15 13.24 -2.74
CA THR A 117 -3.83 13.90 -2.66
C THR A 117 -3.62 14.75 -3.89
N ILE A 118 -3.34 16.05 -3.70
CA ILE A 118 -2.92 16.96 -4.77
C ILE A 118 -1.45 17.35 -4.63
N TYR A 119 -0.90 17.32 -3.42
CA TYR A 119 0.52 17.58 -3.22
C TYR A 119 1.04 16.86 -1.97
N HIS A 120 2.20 16.23 -2.08
CA HIS A 120 2.91 15.63 -0.96
C HIS A 120 4.38 16.02 -1.10
N CYS A 121 4.95 16.59 -0.04
CA CYS A 121 6.22 17.29 -0.08
C CYS A 121 7.01 16.98 1.20
N PRO A 122 7.61 15.79 1.33
CA PRO A 122 8.49 15.48 2.45
C PRO A 122 9.73 16.39 2.43
N GLN A 123 10.35 16.57 3.59
CA GLN A 123 11.47 17.48 3.79
C GLN A 123 12.65 17.18 2.86
N SER A 124 12.86 15.90 2.53
CA SER A 124 13.90 15.42 1.62
C SER A 124 13.70 15.86 0.16
N GLN A 125 12.49 16.27 -0.23
CA GLN A 125 12.13 16.61 -1.61
C GLN A 125 12.09 18.13 -1.88
N HIS A 126 12.40 18.95 -0.87
CA HIS A 126 12.42 20.40 -1.02
C HIS A 126 13.58 21.07 -0.29
N ASN A 127 14.01 22.24 -0.79
CA ASN A 127 15.16 22.96 -0.21
C ASN A 127 14.77 24.07 0.78
N HIS A 128 13.50 24.14 1.19
CA HIS A 128 13.03 25.15 2.14
C HIS A 128 13.44 24.79 3.57
N LYS A 129 14.53 25.40 4.06
CA LYS A 129 15.11 25.13 5.40
C LYS A 129 14.18 25.43 6.57
N SER A 130 13.19 26.30 6.37
CA SER A 130 12.23 26.70 7.42
C SER A 130 11.02 25.78 7.52
N PHE A 131 10.83 24.84 6.59
CA PHE A 131 9.68 23.94 6.55
C PHE A 131 10.11 22.49 6.77
N THR A 132 9.23 21.72 7.40
CA THR A 132 9.33 20.26 7.54
C THR A 132 8.44 19.59 6.49
N ASN A 133 8.05 18.33 6.71
CA ASN A 133 7.15 17.60 5.82
C ASN A 133 5.81 18.33 5.61
N GLY A 134 5.33 18.34 4.37
CA GLY A 134 4.03 18.89 3.99
C GLY A 134 3.20 17.88 3.19
N THR A 135 1.89 17.98 3.31
CA THR A 135 0.95 17.20 2.49
C THR A 135 -0.38 17.94 2.38
N LEU A 136 -1.07 17.76 1.26
CA LEU A 136 -2.39 18.31 1.02
C LEU A 136 -3.26 17.31 0.27
N GLN A 137 -4.30 16.88 0.97
CA GLN A 137 -5.43 16.15 0.43
C GLN A 137 -6.60 17.12 0.31
N ILE A 138 -7.30 17.10 -0.82
CA ILE A 138 -8.56 17.81 -1.00
C ILE A 138 -9.74 16.84 -0.97
N GLY A 139 -10.96 17.34 -0.79
CA GLY A 139 -12.11 16.50 -0.46
C GLY A 139 -12.54 16.79 0.96
N ASP A 140 -13.20 17.93 1.12
CA ASP A 140 -13.66 18.46 2.39
C ASP A 140 -14.51 17.43 3.15
N SER A 141 -14.08 17.09 4.37
CA SER A 141 -14.78 16.11 5.21
C SER A 141 -16.09 16.66 5.79
N ASP A 142 -16.22 17.99 5.95
CA ASP A 142 -17.49 18.61 6.34
C ASP A 142 -18.51 18.47 5.20
N GLN A 143 -18.09 18.66 3.95
CA GLN A 143 -18.96 18.42 2.79
C GLN A 143 -19.42 16.97 2.70
N ILE A 144 -18.53 16.01 2.95
CA ILE A 144 -18.89 14.58 2.97
C ILE A 144 -19.89 14.32 4.11
N ALA A 145 -19.63 14.84 5.31
CA ALA A 145 -20.47 14.61 6.47
C ALA A 145 -21.87 15.18 6.30
N VAL A 146 -21.98 16.45 5.88
CA VAL A 146 -23.27 17.10 5.61
C VAL A 146 -24.02 16.45 4.45
N THR A 147 -23.31 16.04 3.38
CA THR A 147 -23.94 15.41 2.21
C THR A 147 -24.50 14.01 2.53
N THR A 148 -23.82 13.26 3.39
CA THR A 148 -24.21 11.88 3.72
C THR A 148 -25.08 11.77 4.97
N GLY A 149 -25.08 12.80 5.82
CA GLY A 149 -25.67 12.75 7.16
C GLY A 149 -24.89 11.85 8.13
N ILE A 150 -23.63 11.50 7.80
CA ILE A 150 -22.79 10.59 8.57
C ILE A 150 -21.52 11.33 9.02
N THR A 151 -21.18 11.24 10.30
CA THR A 151 -19.91 11.78 10.82
C THR A 151 -18.73 11.26 9.99
N THR A 152 -17.87 12.17 9.54
CA THR A 152 -16.72 11.82 8.68
C THR A 152 -15.42 12.10 9.41
N ILE A 153 -14.49 11.15 9.35
CA ILE A 153 -13.12 11.28 9.80
C ILE A 153 -12.24 11.41 8.56
N GLY A 154 -11.54 12.54 8.41
CA GLY A 154 -10.61 12.77 7.31
C GLY A 154 -9.24 13.25 7.79
N ASP A 155 -8.38 13.69 6.87
CA ASP A 155 -7.08 14.32 7.18
C ASP A 155 -6.12 13.44 8.01
N PHE A 156 -6.02 12.15 7.67
CA PHE A 156 -5.17 11.19 8.37
C PHE A 156 -3.67 11.54 8.28
N ARG A 157 -3.19 11.95 7.09
CA ARG A 157 -1.76 12.21 6.84
C ARG A 157 -1.24 13.41 7.62
N GLN A 158 -2.07 14.44 7.80
CA GLN A 158 -1.70 15.66 8.50
C GLN A 158 -1.39 15.39 9.97
N LYS A 159 -2.15 14.49 10.61
CA LYS A 159 -1.86 14.07 12.00
C LYS A 159 -0.56 13.28 12.09
N HIS A 160 -0.28 12.41 11.13
CA HIS A 160 0.99 11.68 11.06
C HIS A 160 2.19 12.65 10.90
N ILE A 161 2.08 13.69 10.07
CA ILE A 161 3.08 14.76 9.98
C ILE A 161 3.21 15.54 11.29
N ALA A 162 2.10 15.89 11.93
CA ALA A 162 2.11 16.59 13.21
C ALA A 162 2.81 15.78 14.32
N ALA A 163 2.83 14.45 14.21
CA ALA A 163 3.57 13.54 15.09
C ALA A 163 5.02 13.29 14.65
N GLY A 164 5.54 14.04 13.67
CA GLY A 164 6.93 13.98 13.21
C GLY A 164 7.20 13.02 12.06
N GLY A 165 6.19 12.32 11.54
CA GLY A 165 6.34 11.47 10.37
C GLY A 165 6.27 12.24 9.03
N GLU A 166 6.40 11.54 7.91
CA GLU A 166 6.32 12.17 6.58
C GLU A 166 4.89 12.34 6.06
N GLY A 167 3.95 11.51 6.54
CA GLY A 167 2.54 11.48 6.08
C GLY A 167 2.26 10.32 5.13
N ALA A 168 3.28 9.51 4.85
CA ALA A 168 3.23 8.30 4.05
C ALA A 168 4.44 7.40 4.40
N PRO A 169 4.40 6.10 4.02
CA PRO A 169 3.19 5.35 3.67
C PRO A 169 2.35 5.07 4.94
N LEU A 170 1.03 5.26 4.86
CA LEU A 170 0.13 4.90 5.96
C LEU A 170 -0.27 3.41 5.93
N ALA A 171 -0.02 2.71 4.82
CA ALA A 171 -0.36 1.31 4.65
C ALA A 171 0.30 0.41 5.70
N VAL A 172 1.55 0.71 6.09
CA VAL A 172 2.29 -0.03 7.12
C VAL A 172 1.54 -0.03 8.45
N TYR A 173 0.82 1.03 8.77
CA TYR A 173 0.03 1.11 10.00
C TYR A 173 -1.16 0.15 9.98
N GLY A 174 -1.93 0.11 8.89
CA GLY A 174 -3.02 -0.87 8.77
C GLY A 174 -2.50 -2.29 8.65
N ASP A 175 -1.37 -2.49 7.95
CA ASP A 175 -0.73 -3.79 7.86
C ASP A 175 -0.31 -4.28 9.25
N TYR A 176 0.26 -3.41 10.08
CA TYR A 176 0.60 -3.72 11.46
C TYR A 176 -0.64 -4.05 12.30
N LEU A 177 -1.70 -3.25 12.25
CA LEU A 177 -2.88 -3.48 13.10
C LEU A 177 -3.67 -4.72 12.71
N TYR A 178 -3.81 -4.97 11.41
CA TYR A 178 -4.67 -6.03 10.90
C TYR A 178 -3.93 -7.34 10.64
N PHE A 179 -2.70 -7.27 10.12
CA PHE A 179 -1.94 -8.47 9.76
C PHE A 179 -0.93 -8.89 10.81
N SER A 180 -0.75 -8.19 11.94
CA SER A 180 0.06 -8.74 13.05
C SER A 180 -0.58 -10.01 13.63
N SER A 181 0.25 -10.89 14.19
CA SER A 181 -0.23 -12.13 14.79
C SER A 181 0.57 -12.52 16.02
N ALA A 182 -0.14 -12.80 17.11
CA ALA A 182 0.48 -13.37 18.31
C ALA A 182 0.94 -14.82 18.13
N ALA A 183 0.64 -15.48 17.00
CA ALA A 183 0.99 -16.87 16.73
C ALA A 183 2.27 -17.03 15.88
N GLU A 184 2.53 -16.10 14.96
CA GLU A 184 3.62 -16.18 13.97
C GLU A 184 4.12 -14.80 13.56
N SER A 185 5.41 -14.71 13.23
CA SER A 185 5.95 -13.54 12.53
C SER A 185 5.55 -13.64 11.06
N ARG A 186 5.18 -12.52 10.46
CA ARG A 186 4.65 -12.47 9.09
C ARG A 186 5.51 -11.58 8.22
N ILE A 187 5.69 -12.00 6.97
CA ILE A 187 6.28 -11.19 5.92
C ILE A 187 5.22 -10.99 4.85
N LEU A 188 4.72 -9.77 4.71
CA LEU A 188 3.82 -9.41 3.61
C LEU A 188 4.70 -9.08 2.40
N LEU A 189 4.75 -9.94 1.40
CA LEU A 189 5.62 -9.81 0.23
C LEU A 189 4.77 -9.41 -0.99
N ASN A 190 4.99 -8.23 -1.53
CA ASN A 190 4.39 -7.83 -2.80
C ASN A 190 5.40 -7.97 -3.94
N MET A 191 5.04 -8.74 -4.97
CA MET A 191 5.86 -8.96 -6.18
C MET A 191 5.23 -8.26 -7.39
N GLY A 192 5.26 -6.93 -7.38
CA GLY A 192 4.88 -6.08 -8.52
C GLY A 192 6.02 -5.89 -9.51
N GLY A 193 6.16 -4.70 -10.10
CA GLY A 193 7.35 -4.35 -10.90
C GLY A 193 8.63 -4.37 -10.04
N ILE A 194 8.57 -3.77 -8.86
CA ILE A 194 9.56 -3.88 -7.78
C ILE A 194 8.97 -4.76 -6.69
N ALA A 195 9.80 -5.66 -6.15
CA ALA A 195 9.42 -6.46 -5.00
C ALA A 195 9.66 -5.66 -3.72
N ASN A 196 8.69 -5.66 -2.82
CA ASN A 196 8.80 -5.08 -1.50
C ASN A 196 8.21 -6.00 -0.43
N LEU A 197 8.64 -5.80 0.81
CA LEU A 197 8.09 -6.52 1.95
C LEU A 197 7.74 -5.60 3.11
N THR A 198 6.77 -6.02 3.92
CA THR A 198 6.54 -5.54 5.29
C THR A 198 6.78 -6.69 6.26
N PHE A 199 7.68 -6.52 7.21
CA PHE A 199 7.95 -7.49 8.26
C PHE A 199 7.15 -7.17 9.51
N LEU A 200 6.41 -8.14 10.03
CA LEU A 200 5.55 -8.03 11.21
C LEU A 200 6.00 -9.06 12.26
N PRO A 201 6.65 -8.65 13.36
CA PRO A 201 7.13 -9.58 14.36
C PRO A 201 5.96 -10.12 15.20
N LYS A 202 6.04 -11.40 15.58
CA LYS A 202 5.02 -12.08 16.39
C LYS A 202 4.72 -11.38 17.72
N ASN A 203 5.73 -10.75 18.32
CA ASN A 203 5.61 -10.09 19.62
C ASN A 203 4.77 -8.80 19.57
N GLY A 204 4.39 -8.32 18.38
CA GLY A 204 3.64 -7.08 18.21
C GLY A 204 4.45 -5.82 18.55
N ASP A 205 5.78 -5.90 18.63
CA ASP A 205 6.61 -4.72 18.84
C ASP A 205 6.71 -3.90 17.55
N ALA A 206 6.08 -2.73 17.53
CA ALA A 206 6.14 -1.79 16.41
C ALA A 206 7.58 -1.43 16.00
N ASN A 207 8.55 -1.43 16.92
CA ASN A 207 9.96 -1.15 16.60
C ASN A 207 10.60 -2.25 15.73
N GLY A 208 10.08 -3.46 15.81
CA GLY A 208 10.50 -4.57 14.96
C GLY A 208 9.83 -4.54 13.58
N VAL A 209 8.78 -3.75 13.37
CA VAL A 209 8.10 -3.62 12.07
C VAL A 209 8.90 -2.74 11.14
N PHE A 210 9.08 -3.18 9.90
CA PHE A 210 9.70 -2.36 8.85
C PHE A 210 9.17 -2.71 7.48
N SER A 211 9.32 -1.78 6.54
CA SER A 211 9.05 -2.00 5.12
C SER A 211 10.27 -1.68 4.27
N SER A 212 10.49 -2.47 3.24
CA SER A 212 11.65 -2.29 2.36
C SER A 212 11.34 -2.75 0.95
N ASP A 213 11.83 -2.01 -0.04
CA ASP A 213 12.05 -2.59 -1.35
C ASP A 213 13.24 -3.56 -1.25
N ILE A 214 13.15 -4.69 -1.97
CA ILE A 214 14.12 -5.78 -1.88
C ILE A 214 14.75 -6.15 -3.23
N GLY A 215 14.31 -5.49 -4.30
CA GLY A 215 14.88 -5.65 -5.64
C GLY A 215 13.81 -5.65 -6.73
N PRO A 216 14.16 -6.06 -7.96
CA PRO A 216 13.17 -6.22 -9.01
C PRO A 216 12.16 -7.31 -8.62
N GLY A 217 10.89 -7.08 -8.97
CA GLY A 217 9.88 -8.12 -9.10
C GLY A 217 9.80 -8.52 -10.57
N ASN A 218 8.76 -8.08 -11.28
CA ASN A 218 8.54 -8.42 -12.68
C ASN A 218 9.14 -7.41 -13.68
N THR A 219 9.56 -6.22 -13.23
CA THR A 219 9.85 -5.08 -14.13
C THR A 219 10.82 -5.39 -15.28
N ILE A 220 11.94 -6.07 -15.01
CA ILE A 220 12.94 -6.38 -16.05
C ILE A 220 12.44 -7.51 -16.97
N MET A 221 11.78 -8.53 -16.41
CA MET A 221 11.22 -9.64 -17.17
C MET A 221 10.13 -9.15 -18.13
N ASP A 222 9.21 -8.33 -17.66
CA ASP A 222 8.11 -7.79 -18.46
C ASP A 222 8.64 -6.87 -19.57
N ALA A 223 9.58 -5.97 -19.23
CA ALA A 223 10.22 -5.10 -20.21
C ALA A 223 10.98 -5.92 -21.28
N TYR A 224 11.63 -7.01 -20.88
CA TYR A 224 12.36 -7.87 -21.82
C TYR A 224 11.39 -8.60 -22.77
N VAL A 225 10.29 -9.14 -22.23
CA VAL A 225 9.25 -9.79 -23.03
C VAL A 225 8.66 -8.80 -24.04
N GLN A 226 8.29 -7.61 -23.61
CA GLN A 226 7.73 -6.56 -24.48
C GLN A 226 8.69 -6.12 -25.60
N GLN A 227 10.00 -6.13 -25.34
CA GLN A 227 11.00 -5.76 -26.33
C GLN A 227 11.23 -6.84 -27.40
N HIS A 228 11.11 -8.12 -27.03
CA HIS A 228 11.58 -9.24 -27.87
C HIS A 228 10.47 -10.14 -28.40
N PHE A 229 9.27 -10.12 -27.80
CA PHE A 229 8.15 -10.97 -28.17
C PHE A 229 6.96 -10.10 -28.58
N LYS A 230 6.47 -10.30 -29.81
CA LYS A 230 5.30 -9.56 -30.31
C LYS A 230 4.06 -9.97 -29.53
N ASP A 231 3.22 -8.98 -29.23
CA ASP A 231 1.90 -9.14 -28.60
C ASP A 231 1.93 -9.79 -27.20
N MET A 232 3.08 -9.74 -26.52
CA MET A 232 3.24 -10.23 -25.14
C MET A 232 3.62 -9.09 -24.20
N HIS A 233 2.95 -9.01 -23.04
CA HIS A 233 3.23 -8.01 -22.00
C HIS A 233 4.11 -8.54 -20.86
N TYR A 234 4.06 -9.85 -20.60
CA TYR A 234 4.81 -10.56 -19.55
C TYR A 234 4.94 -12.06 -19.92
N ASP A 235 5.80 -12.80 -19.20
CA ASP A 235 5.99 -14.25 -19.40
C ASP A 235 4.93 -15.07 -18.66
N ASP A 236 3.79 -15.27 -19.32
CA ASP A 236 2.64 -15.98 -18.77
C ASP A 236 2.98 -17.43 -18.36
N GLY A 237 2.81 -17.75 -17.07
CA GLY A 237 3.13 -19.06 -16.50
C GLY A 237 4.62 -19.42 -16.48
N ALA A 238 5.49 -18.43 -16.69
CA ALA A 238 6.94 -18.57 -16.84
C ALA A 238 7.35 -19.50 -17.99
N LYS A 239 6.60 -19.51 -19.10
CA LYS A 239 6.80 -20.42 -20.23
C LYS A 239 8.17 -20.21 -20.88
N ILE A 240 8.57 -18.97 -21.12
CA ILE A 240 9.85 -18.61 -21.74
C ILE A 240 10.99 -18.93 -20.77
N ALA A 241 10.88 -18.49 -19.51
CA ALA A 241 11.91 -18.73 -18.51
C ALA A 241 12.12 -20.24 -18.22
N LYS A 242 11.08 -21.07 -18.23
CA LYS A 242 11.19 -22.53 -18.04
C LYS A 242 11.86 -23.25 -19.20
N ALA A 243 11.85 -22.69 -20.41
CA ALA A 243 12.50 -23.28 -21.57
C ALA A 243 14.02 -23.02 -21.60
N GLY A 244 14.49 -22.09 -20.78
CA GLY A 244 15.89 -21.67 -20.74
C GLY A 244 16.73 -22.36 -19.68
N LYS A 245 18.02 -22.02 -19.70
CA LYS A 245 19.01 -22.40 -18.69
C LYS A 245 19.60 -21.14 -18.08
N VAL A 246 19.71 -21.15 -16.75
CA VAL A 246 20.32 -20.05 -16.00
C VAL A 246 21.78 -19.90 -16.38
N ASN A 247 22.17 -18.69 -16.78
CA ASN A 247 23.57 -18.33 -17.03
C ASN A 247 24.19 -17.77 -15.75
N THR A 248 25.04 -18.57 -15.10
CA THR A 248 25.67 -18.20 -13.81
C THR A 248 26.50 -16.90 -13.87
N PRO A 249 27.34 -16.65 -14.89
CA PRO A 249 28.04 -15.37 -15.00
C PRO A 249 27.12 -14.16 -15.01
N LEU A 250 26.06 -14.19 -15.83
CA LEU A 250 25.07 -13.11 -15.92
C LEU A 250 24.31 -12.95 -14.60
N LEU A 251 23.86 -14.04 -13.99
CA LEU A 251 23.19 -14.03 -12.68
C LEU A 251 24.06 -13.33 -11.63
N ASN A 252 25.34 -13.71 -11.53
CA ASN A 252 26.27 -13.13 -10.56
C ASN A 252 26.46 -11.62 -10.78
N ALA A 253 26.54 -11.18 -12.05
CA ALA A 253 26.63 -9.76 -12.37
C ALA A 253 25.36 -8.99 -11.97
N LEU A 254 24.17 -9.57 -12.21
CA LEU A 254 22.88 -8.99 -11.79
C LEU A 254 22.75 -8.93 -10.25
N CYS A 255 23.28 -9.91 -9.52
CA CYS A 255 23.27 -9.89 -8.05
C CYS A 255 24.30 -8.93 -7.44
N SER A 256 25.23 -8.37 -8.22
CA SER A 256 26.36 -7.59 -7.72
C SER A 256 26.07 -6.10 -7.49
N ASN A 257 24.84 -5.63 -7.74
CA ASN A 257 24.47 -4.22 -7.53
C ASN A 257 24.69 -3.79 -6.06
N ALA A 258 25.22 -2.58 -5.85
CA ALA A 258 25.45 -2.02 -4.51
C ALA A 258 24.16 -1.93 -3.66
N PHE A 259 22.99 -1.80 -4.29
CA PHE A 259 21.69 -1.81 -3.62
C PHE A 259 21.49 -3.04 -2.73
N PHE A 260 21.93 -4.23 -3.17
CA PHE A 260 21.75 -5.47 -2.41
C PHE A 260 22.59 -5.52 -1.13
N LYS A 261 23.64 -4.69 -1.03
CA LYS A 261 24.49 -4.57 0.17
C LYS A 261 23.98 -3.56 1.19
N LEU A 262 23.00 -2.73 0.82
CA LEU A 262 22.39 -1.77 1.74
C LEU A 262 21.54 -2.53 2.79
N PRO A 263 21.57 -2.11 4.07
CA PRO A 263 20.69 -2.69 5.08
C PRO A 263 19.23 -2.35 4.80
N MET A 264 18.30 -3.22 5.21
CA MET A 264 16.88 -2.85 5.29
C MET A 264 16.64 -1.96 6.52
N PRO A 265 15.76 -0.95 6.42
CA PRO A 265 14.89 -0.60 5.28
C PRO A 265 15.61 0.22 4.20
N LYS A 266 15.24 -0.01 2.93
CA LYS A 266 15.77 0.69 1.75
C LYS A 266 14.71 0.78 0.65
N THR A 267 14.91 1.69 -0.29
CA THR A 267 13.99 1.91 -1.43
C THR A 267 14.70 1.83 -2.77
N THR A 268 13.99 1.44 -3.82
CA THR A 268 14.48 1.38 -5.20
C THR A 268 13.33 1.42 -6.20
N GLY A 269 13.67 1.45 -7.49
CA GLY A 269 12.68 1.57 -8.54
C GLY A 269 13.21 1.13 -9.91
N PRO A 270 12.36 1.24 -10.94
CA PRO A 270 12.72 1.00 -12.33
C PRO A 270 13.87 1.90 -12.83
N GLU A 271 14.18 3.00 -12.16
CA GLU A 271 15.36 3.83 -12.43
C GLU A 271 16.69 3.08 -12.19
N VAL A 272 16.69 2.08 -11.29
CA VAL A 272 17.85 1.20 -11.04
C VAL A 272 17.72 -0.11 -11.81
N PHE A 273 16.58 -0.77 -11.70
CA PHE A 273 16.36 -2.10 -12.24
C PHE A 273 15.54 -2.06 -13.53
N ASN A 274 16.24 -1.97 -14.66
CA ASN A 274 15.66 -1.87 -16.00
C ASN A 274 16.49 -2.61 -17.07
N LEU A 275 16.12 -2.49 -18.33
CA LEU A 275 16.83 -3.12 -19.45
C LEU A 275 18.26 -2.58 -19.65
N ALA A 276 18.54 -1.32 -19.30
CA ALA A 276 19.90 -0.81 -19.35
C ALA A 276 20.79 -1.50 -18.30
N TYR A 277 20.25 -1.78 -17.11
CA TYR A 277 20.93 -2.58 -16.10
C TYR A 277 21.24 -4.01 -16.59
N LEU A 278 20.28 -4.68 -17.22
CA LEU A 278 20.49 -5.99 -17.87
C LEU A 278 21.58 -5.92 -18.96
N ASN A 279 21.49 -4.94 -19.87
CA ASN A 279 22.44 -4.77 -20.95
C ASN A 279 23.87 -4.56 -20.44
N ALA A 280 24.04 -3.74 -19.40
CA ALA A 280 25.35 -3.53 -18.77
C ALA A 280 25.90 -4.83 -18.15
N ALA A 281 25.05 -5.62 -17.47
CA ALA A 281 25.44 -6.92 -16.94
C ALA A 281 25.83 -7.92 -18.05
N GLN A 282 25.11 -7.91 -19.18
CA GLN A 282 25.42 -8.76 -20.33
C GLN A 282 26.73 -8.37 -21.02
N GLN A 283 27.00 -7.07 -21.15
CA GLN A 283 28.27 -6.57 -21.70
C GLN A 283 29.44 -6.98 -20.80
N LEU A 284 29.31 -6.78 -19.48
CA LEU A 284 30.35 -7.15 -18.51
C LEU A 284 30.70 -8.64 -18.55
N THR A 285 29.71 -9.49 -18.82
CA THR A 285 29.85 -10.95 -18.79
C THR A 285 30.00 -11.58 -20.18
N ASN A 286 29.98 -10.78 -21.24
CA ASN A 286 29.95 -11.21 -22.64
C ASN A 286 28.80 -12.20 -22.95
N THR A 287 27.60 -11.93 -22.45
CA THR A 287 26.41 -12.81 -22.55
C THR A 287 25.29 -12.23 -23.42
N GLN A 288 25.60 -11.27 -24.30
CA GLN A 288 24.62 -10.69 -25.24
C GLN A 288 24.13 -11.68 -26.30
N HIS A 289 24.83 -12.81 -26.47
CA HIS A 289 24.51 -13.85 -27.44
C HIS A 289 23.58 -14.94 -26.90
N LEU A 290 23.18 -14.87 -25.62
CA LEU A 290 22.28 -15.84 -25.01
C LEU A 290 20.93 -15.86 -25.74
N SER A 291 20.29 -17.03 -25.76
CA SER A 291 18.91 -17.13 -26.22
C SER A 291 17.96 -16.34 -25.31
N HIS A 292 16.80 -15.96 -25.82
CA HIS A 292 15.80 -15.23 -25.03
C HIS A 292 15.33 -16.07 -23.83
N GLU A 293 15.23 -17.38 -24.00
CA GLU A 293 14.89 -18.34 -22.96
C GLU A 293 15.94 -18.32 -21.84
N ASP A 294 17.24 -18.36 -22.17
CA ASP A 294 18.33 -18.34 -21.17
C ASP A 294 18.39 -17.00 -20.42
N VAL A 295 18.12 -15.88 -21.11
CA VAL A 295 18.00 -14.56 -20.46
C VAL A 295 16.83 -14.53 -19.50
N MET A 296 15.64 -14.98 -19.92
CA MET A 296 14.45 -15.01 -19.05
C MET A 296 14.61 -15.96 -17.87
N ALA A 297 15.21 -17.15 -18.06
CA ALA A 297 15.57 -18.05 -16.98
C ALA A 297 16.48 -17.38 -15.95
N THR A 298 17.49 -16.65 -16.44
CA THR A 298 18.46 -15.94 -15.59
C THR A 298 17.82 -14.76 -14.84
N LEU A 299 16.96 -13.98 -15.49
CA LEU A 299 16.22 -12.88 -14.85
C LEU A 299 15.23 -13.37 -13.79
N ASN A 300 14.57 -14.50 -14.03
CA ASN A 300 13.68 -15.13 -13.06
C ASN A 300 14.46 -15.57 -11.81
N THR A 301 15.60 -16.27 -12.00
CA THR A 301 16.48 -16.66 -10.89
C THR A 301 17.11 -15.47 -10.19
N PHE A 302 17.44 -14.40 -10.90
CA PHE A 302 17.90 -13.15 -10.29
C PHE A 302 16.85 -12.55 -9.35
N THR A 303 15.61 -12.44 -9.81
CA THR A 303 14.45 -11.97 -9.03
C THR A 303 14.25 -12.85 -7.79
N ALA A 304 14.21 -14.18 -7.97
CA ALA A 304 14.07 -15.12 -6.85
C ALA A 304 15.21 -15.01 -5.84
N THR A 305 16.45 -14.86 -6.30
CA THR A 305 17.64 -14.73 -5.45
C THR A 305 17.59 -13.44 -4.63
N ALA A 306 17.25 -12.31 -5.25
CA ALA A 306 17.14 -11.03 -4.57
C ALA A 306 16.08 -11.07 -3.45
N ILE A 307 14.89 -11.57 -3.76
CA ILE A 307 13.80 -11.72 -2.79
C ILE A 307 14.20 -12.70 -1.68
N ALA A 308 14.73 -13.88 -2.04
CA ALA A 308 15.10 -14.91 -1.07
C ALA A 308 16.15 -14.45 -0.07
N ASN A 309 17.12 -13.64 -0.50
CA ASN A 309 18.11 -13.05 0.40
C ASN A 309 17.46 -12.18 1.48
N ALA A 310 16.51 -11.31 1.10
CA ALA A 310 15.79 -10.47 2.05
C ALA A 310 14.88 -11.29 2.99
N LEU A 311 14.16 -12.29 2.46
CA LEU A 311 13.34 -13.19 3.28
C LEU A 311 14.18 -13.99 4.28
N ASN A 312 15.36 -14.45 3.86
CA ASN A 312 16.28 -15.18 4.73
C ASN A 312 16.87 -14.28 5.82
N GLU A 313 17.15 -13.00 5.54
CA GLU A 313 17.54 -12.03 6.57
C GLU A 313 16.43 -11.84 7.61
N CYS A 314 15.17 -11.71 7.19
CA CYS A 314 14.03 -11.66 8.11
C CYS A 314 13.91 -12.95 8.95
N ALA A 315 14.09 -14.12 8.33
CA ALA A 315 14.01 -15.42 9.00
C ALA A 315 15.20 -15.73 9.94
N GLU A 316 16.31 -14.98 9.82
CA GLU A 316 17.41 -15.01 10.79
C GLU A 316 17.07 -14.23 12.06
N ARG A 317 16.28 -13.17 11.94
CA ARG A 317 15.84 -12.34 13.07
C ARG A 317 14.75 -13.04 13.89
N GLU A 318 13.80 -13.69 13.23
CA GLU A 318 12.68 -14.37 13.87
C GLU A 318 12.46 -15.75 13.23
N GLN A 319 12.39 -16.79 14.06
CA GLN A 319 12.11 -18.14 13.58
C GLN A 319 10.64 -18.29 13.19
N ASN A 320 10.37 -19.22 12.27
CA ASN A 320 9.03 -19.62 11.85
C ASN A 320 8.20 -18.51 11.15
N CYS A 321 8.86 -17.60 10.45
CA CYS A 321 8.19 -16.60 9.61
C CYS A 321 7.30 -17.25 8.55
N VAL A 322 6.10 -16.71 8.37
CA VAL A 322 5.19 -17.06 7.28
C VAL A 322 5.14 -15.92 6.28
N VAL A 323 5.36 -16.23 5.01
CA VAL A 323 5.29 -15.25 3.93
C VAL A 323 3.86 -15.25 3.38
N TYR A 324 3.24 -14.09 3.31
CA TYR A 324 1.97 -13.86 2.62
C TYR A 324 2.28 -13.04 1.36
N ALA A 325 2.28 -13.71 0.22
CA ALA A 325 2.64 -13.14 -1.07
C ALA A 325 1.44 -12.51 -1.78
N SER A 326 1.70 -11.43 -2.52
CA SER A 326 0.75 -10.71 -3.38
C SER A 326 1.44 -10.17 -4.64
N GLY A 327 0.66 -9.53 -5.52
CA GLY A 327 1.13 -8.95 -6.77
C GLY A 327 1.34 -9.98 -7.89
N GLY A 328 1.62 -9.51 -9.11
CA GLY A 328 1.65 -10.36 -10.31
C GLY A 328 2.65 -11.53 -10.23
N GLY A 329 3.73 -11.38 -9.45
CA GLY A 329 4.74 -12.44 -9.29
C GLY A 329 4.21 -13.72 -8.65
N ILE A 330 3.09 -13.68 -7.91
CA ILE A 330 2.46 -14.90 -7.37
C ILE A 330 2.00 -15.87 -8.46
N HIS A 331 1.67 -15.34 -9.64
CA HIS A 331 1.23 -16.12 -10.79
C HIS A 331 2.41 -16.68 -11.61
N ASN A 332 3.66 -16.40 -11.21
CA ASN A 332 4.86 -16.98 -11.82
C ASN A 332 5.26 -18.26 -11.07
N PRO A 333 4.90 -19.47 -11.56
CA PRO A 333 5.15 -20.72 -10.84
C PRO A 333 6.63 -21.07 -10.71
N LEU A 334 7.48 -20.61 -11.64
CA LEU A 334 8.93 -20.85 -11.55
C LEU A 334 9.54 -20.01 -10.41
N LEU A 335 9.14 -18.74 -10.32
CA LEU A 335 9.57 -17.83 -9.26
C LEU A 335 9.16 -18.37 -7.88
N MET A 336 7.88 -18.76 -7.71
CA MET A 336 7.39 -19.30 -6.43
C MET A 336 8.10 -20.61 -6.03
N ALA A 337 8.39 -21.48 -6.99
CA ALA A 337 9.15 -22.71 -6.72
C ALA A 337 10.60 -22.41 -6.28
N GLN A 338 11.26 -21.45 -6.94
CA GLN A 338 12.60 -21.02 -6.56
C GLN A 338 12.61 -20.37 -5.17
N LEU A 339 11.66 -19.50 -4.84
CA LEU A 339 11.55 -18.89 -3.51
C LEU A 339 11.38 -19.95 -2.42
N THR A 340 10.53 -20.95 -2.64
CA THR A 340 10.35 -22.05 -1.70
C THR A 340 11.65 -22.82 -1.47
N ALA A 341 12.42 -23.08 -2.54
CA ALA A 341 13.70 -23.78 -2.46
C ALA A 341 14.81 -22.95 -1.80
N LEU A 342 14.86 -21.64 -2.06
CA LEU A 342 15.90 -20.72 -1.58
C LEU A 342 15.66 -20.24 -0.14
N CYS A 343 14.46 -20.47 0.42
CA CYS A 343 14.08 -20.00 1.74
C CYS A 343 13.69 -21.14 2.70
N PRO A 344 14.59 -22.07 3.04
CA PRO A 344 14.26 -23.26 3.84
C PRO A 344 13.85 -22.96 5.29
N ARG A 345 14.13 -21.75 5.79
CA ARG A 345 13.75 -21.29 7.15
C ARG A 345 12.35 -20.66 7.20
N ILE A 346 11.76 -20.34 6.05
CA ILE A 346 10.39 -19.83 5.98
C ILE A 346 9.45 -21.01 6.21
N LYS A 347 8.55 -20.86 7.17
CA LYS A 347 7.62 -21.93 7.59
C LYS A 347 6.62 -22.27 6.50
N ALA A 348 6.11 -21.25 5.82
CA ALA A 348 5.15 -21.41 4.73
C ALA A 348 5.11 -20.17 3.84
N PHE A 349 4.78 -20.39 2.56
CA PHE A 349 4.34 -19.36 1.63
C PHE A 349 2.82 -19.49 1.45
N LYS A 350 2.11 -18.38 1.65
CA LYS A 350 0.66 -18.24 1.57
C LYS A 350 0.30 -17.07 0.65
N ASN A 351 -0.98 -16.95 0.30
CA ASN A 351 -1.47 -15.79 -0.44
C ASN A 351 -2.06 -14.77 0.56
N THR A 352 -1.93 -13.48 0.29
CA THR A 352 -2.68 -12.46 1.02
C THR A 352 -4.20 -12.66 0.99
N ASP A 353 -4.73 -13.38 -0.02
CA ASP A 353 -6.14 -13.80 -0.06
C ASP A 353 -6.53 -14.64 1.18
N ASP A 354 -5.58 -15.40 1.75
CA ASP A 354 -5.78 -16.18 2.98
C ASP A 354 -6.01 -15.29 4.21
N LEU A 355 -5.68 -13.99 4.11
CA LEU A 355 -5.88 -12.99 5.17
C LEU A 355 -7.23 -12.26 5.03
N GLY A 356 -8.05 -12.58 4.02
CA GLY A 356 -9.45 -12.17 3.96
C GLY A 356 -9.71 -10.73 3.49
N ILE A 357 -8.73 -10.04 2.93
CA ILE A 357 -8.91 -8.71 2.31
C ILE A 357 -8.67 -8.81 0.81
N ASN A 358 -9.69 -8.43 0.03
CA ASN A 358 -9.54 -8.20 -1.40
C ASN A 358 -8.46 -7.11 -1.65
N PRO A 359 -7.43 -7.38 -2.47
CA PRO A 359 -6.38 -6.41 -2.80
C PRO A 359 -6.92 -5.03 -3.25
N ASP A 360 -7.98 -5.00 -4.06
CA ASP A 360 -8.58 -3.76 -4.56
C ASP A 360 -9.26 -2.95 -3.43
N ALA A 361 -9.75 -3.65 -2.40
CA ALA A 361 -10.36 -3.01 -1.23
C ALA A 361 -9.33 -2.58 -0.18
N LYS A 362 -8.07 -3.05 -0.27
CA LYS A 362 -7.07 -2.95 0.81
C LYS A 362 -6.88 -1.51 1.30
N GLU A 363 -6.74 -0.55 0.38
CA GLU A 363 -6.48 0.84 0.78
C GLU A 363 -7.72 1.51 1.39
N ALA A 364 -8.92 1.28 0.85
CA ALA A 364 -10.15 1.77 1.46
C ALA A 364 -10.36 1.15 2.87
N VAL A 365 -10.11 -0.15 3.01
CA VAL A 365 -10.16 -0.85 4.30
C VAL A 365 -9.15 -0.28 5.30
N LEU A 366 -7.93 0.06 4.86
CA LEU A 366 -6.93 0.73 5.69
C LEU A 366 -7.48 2.03 6.31
N PHE A 367 -8.17 2.87 5.55
CA PHE A 367 -8.77 4.09 6.11
C PHE A 367 -9.89 3.77 7.11
N ALA A 368 -10.67 2.71 6.88
CA ALA A 368 -11.63 2.24 7.87
C ALA A 368 -10.96 1.81 9.19
N ILE A 369 -9.77 1.17 9.14
CA ILE A 369 -8.95 0.87 10.33
C ILE A 369 -8.51 2.15 11.02
N LEU A 370 -7.98 3.12 10.29
CA LEU A 370 -7.50 4.37 10.89
C LEU A 370 -8.63 5.14 11.58
N ALA A 371 -9.83 5.16 10.98
CA ALA A 371 -11.01 5.72 11.64
C ALA A 371 -11.44 4.91 12.87
N ASN A 372 -11.33 3.57 12.83
CA ASN A 372 -11.57 2.73 14.00
C ASN A 372 -10.63 3.09 15.16
N GLU A 373 -9.33 3.27 14.88
CA GLU A 373 -8.37 3.70 15.89
C GLU A 373 -8.63 5.12 16.38
N CYS A 374 -9.09 6.02 15.52
CA CYS A 374 -9.51 7.35 15.95
C CYS A 374 -10.68 7.31 16.94
N LEU A 375 -11.61 6.37 16.77
CA LEU A 375 -12.80 6.22 17.62
C LEU A 375 -12.53 5.45 18.91
N ALA A 376 -11.85 4.30 18.80
CA ALA A 376 -11.78 3.28 19.84
C ALA A 376 -10.37 2.79 20.14
N GLY A 377 -9.36 3.31 19.43
CA GLY A 377 -7.96 2.99 19.69
C GLY A 377 -7.49 3.58 21.02
N GLU A 378 -6.68 2.81 21.74
CA GLU A 378 -5.93 3.32 22.88
C GLU A 378 -4.74 4.16 22.38
N GLN A 379 -4.27 5.13 23.18
CA GLN A 379 -3.01 5.79 22.85
C GLN A 379 -1.89 4.74 22.86
N GLN A 380 -1.39 4.39 21.66
CA GLN A 380 -0.28 3.46 21.56
C GLN A 380 0.99 4.15 22.04
N HIS A 381 1.54 3.67 23.17
CA HIS A 381 2.81 4.16 23.74
C HIS A 381 4.04 3.72 22.94
N LEU A 382 3.88 2.85 21.94
CA LEU A 382 4.96 2.28 21.13
C LEU A 382 4.84 2.81 19.70
N SER A 383 5.86 3.55 19.27
CA SER A 383 5.91 4.19 17.95
C SER A 383 7.18 3.79 17.22
N ASN A 384 7.05 3.37 15.97
CA ASN A 384 8.15 3.30 15.03
C ASN A 384 7.94 4.34 13.93
N THR A 385 8.11 5.61 14.31
CA THR A 385 7.89 6.76 13.42
C THR A 385 8.80 6.71 12.19
N ALA A 386 9.99 6.13 12.33
CA ALA A 386 10.92 5.91 11.22
C ALA A 386 10.38 4.94 10.15
N GLN A 387 9.40 4.09 10.50
CA GLN A 387 8.76 3.13 9.59
C GLN A 387 7.28 3.45 9.33
N GLY A 388 6.85 4.69 9.61
CA GLY A 388 5.47 5.12 9.37
C GLY A 388 4.46 4.63 10.41
N ILE A 389 4.91 3.99 11.50
CA ILE A 389 4.03 3.61 12.61
C ILE A 389 4.09 4.70 13.68
N ALA A 390 3.14 5.62 13.62
CA ALA A 390 3.04 6.68 14.63
C ALA A 390 2.30 6.17 15.88
N GLY A 391 2.80 6.53 17.06
CA GLY A 391 2.10 6.34 18.34
C GLY A 391 0.96 7.35 18.54
N VAL A 392 0.26 7.72 17.47
CA VAL A 392 -0.83 8.70 17.48
C VAL A 392 -2.02 8.14 16.72
N THR A 393 -3.22 8.38 17.23
CA THR A 393 -4.45 8.17 16.45
C THR A 393 -4.58 9.27 15.40
N MET A 394 -4.98 8.89 14.19
CA MET A 394 -5.00 9.77 13.03
C MET A 394 -6.41 10.25 12.69
N GLY A 395 -6.49 11.43 12.07
CA GLY A 395 -7.72 11.98 11.52
C GLY A 395 -8.28 13.17 12.30
N LYS A 396 -9.26 13.82 11.69
CA LYS A 396 -10.07 14.93 12.22
C LYS A 396 -11.54 14.58 12.04
N VAL A 397 -12.35 14.91 13.04
CA VAL A 397 -13.79 14.58 13.05
C VAL A 397 -14.59 15.77 12.52
N SER A 398 -15.37 15.52 11.47
CA SER A 398 -16.37 16.40 10.88
C SER A 398 -17.76 15.89 11.24
N PHE A 399 -18.54 16.70 11.94
CA PHE A 399 -19.94 16.38 12.24
C PHE A 399 -20.84 16.66 11.04
N ALA A 400 -22.04 16.06 11.05
CA ALA A 400 -22.93 16.04 9.89
C ALA A 400 -23.92 17.23 9.85
N ASP A 401 -23.84 18.17 10.80
CA ASP A 401 -24.76 19.30 10.99
C ASP A 401 -24.27 20.64 10.41
#